data_AF-A0A257LI15-F1
#
_entry.id   AF-A0A257LI15-F1
#
_cell.length_a   1.000
_cell.length_b   1.000
_cell.length_c   1.000
_cell.angle_alpha   90.00
_cell.angle_beta   90.00
_cell.angle_gamma   90.00
#
_symmetry.space_group_name_H-M   'P 1'
#
loop_
_entity.id
_entity.type
_entity.pdbx_description
1 polymer ?
#
loop_
_entity_poly.entity_id
_entity_poly.type
_entity_poly.pdbx_seq_one_letter_code
_entity_poly.pdbx_strand_id
1 'polypeptide(L)'
;VTQHIVESTSPTFPADEWVKIEIEVRGSDEVIHRVNGVEVLRYQHPQLDPKNHISPATDLLDAGAPLLLNYGYIALQAEGQPVWFRNIELKSLE
;
A
#
# COMPACT_ATOMS: atom_id res chain seq x y z
N VAL A 1 -15.16 2.91 6.31
CA VAL A 1 -14.82 1.49 6.60
C VAL A 1 -14.09 1.47 7.93
N THR A 2 -14.55 0.71 8.92
CA THR A 2 -13.87 0.55 10.23
C THR A 2 -13.18 -0.81 10.35
N GLN A 3 -13.24 -1.61 9.30
CA GLN A 3 -12.60 -2.92 9.23
C GLN A 3 -11.08 -2.75 9.25
N HIS A 4 -10.44 -3.41 10.20
CA HIS A 4 -8.99 -3.28 10.42
C HIS A 4 -8.16 -3.94 9.31
N ILE A 5 -8.68 -5.00 8.69
CA ILE A 5 -7.97 -5.81 7.71
C ILE A 5 -8.86 -6.01 6.48
N VAL A 6 -8.37 -5.59 5.31
CA VAL A 6 -8.95 -5.98 4.03
C VAL A 6 -8.21 -7.22 3.54
N GLU A 7 -8.94 -8.30 3.29
CA GLU A 7 -8.34 -9.54 2.82
C GLU A 7 -7.92 -9.44 1.36
N SER A 8 -6.72 -9.93 1.07
CA SER A 8 -6.22 -10.15 -0.29
C SER A 8 -6.69 -11.52 -0.78
N THR A 9 -7.02 -11.64 -2.06
CA THR A 9 -7.37 -12.94 -2.67
C THR A 9 -6.14 -13.77 -3.07
N SER A 10 -4.93 -13.27 -2.81
CA SER A 10 -3.68 -13.96 -3.15
C SER A 10 -3.49 -15.25 -2.32
N PRO A 11 -2.94 -16.33 -2.89
CA PRO A 11 -2.40 -17.43 -2.10
C PRO A 11 -1.12 -16.99 -1.38
N THR A 12 -0.71 -17.79 -0.39
CA THR A 12 0.61 -17.71 0.25
C THR A 12 1.66 -18.43 -0.59
N PHE A 13 2.83 -17.84 -0.74
CA PHE A 13 3.96 -18.43 -1.48
C PHE A 13 5.07 -18.91 -0.53
N PRO A 14 5.85 -19.94 -0.93
CA PRO A 14 7.06 -20.35 -0.22
C PRO A 14 8.11 -19.23 -0.16
N ALA A 15 8.96 -19.24 0.87
CA ALA A 15 9.94 -18.17 1.12
C ALA A 15 11.12 -18.14 0.13
N ASP A 16 11.36 -19.24 -0.59
CA ASP A 16 12.46 -19.42 -1.53
C ASP A 16 12.08 -19.14 -2.99
N GLU A 17 10.84 -18.69 -3.23
CA GLU A 17 10.35 -18.33 -4.56
C GLU A 17 10.33 -16.83 -4.79
N TRP A 18 10.61 -16.43 -6.04
CA TRP A 18 10.46 -15.04 -6.45
C TRP A 18 8.99 -14.74 -6.77
N VAL A 19 8.41 -13.79 -6.05
CA VAL A 19 7.07 -13.26 -6.32
C VAL A 19 7.19 -11.90 -7.00
N LYS A 20 6.44 -11.69 -8.09
CA LYS A 20 6.33 -10.37 -8.73
C LYS A 20 5.18 -9.59 -8.10
N ILE A 21 5.46 -8.40 -7.60
CA ILE A 21 4.46 -7.45 -7.10
C ILE A 21 4.38 -6.27 -8.06
N GLU A 22 3.15 -5.85 -8.36
CA GLU A 22 2.87 -4.60 -9.05
C GLU A 22 1.82 -3.83 -8.26
N ILE A 23 2.07 -2.54 -8.03
CA ILE A 23 1.12 -1.65 -7.38
C ILE A 23 0.89 -0.48 -8.33
N GLU A 24 -0.35 -0.31 -8.78
CA GLU A 24 -0.78 0.80 -9.62
C GLU A 24 -1.52 1.80 -8.74
N VAL A 25 -0.98 3.02 -8.66
CA VAL A 25 -1.50 4.08 -7.79
C VAL A 25 -1.92 5.26 -8.66
N ARG A 26 -3.22 5.59 -8.67
CA ARG A 26 -3.81 6.72 -9.40
C ARG A 26 -4.30 7.76 -8.41
N GLY A 27 -3.36 8.37 -7.68
CA GLY A 27 -3.68 9.31 -6.61
C GLY A 27 -4.64 8.71 -5.58
N SER A 28 -5.64 9.49 -5.16
CA SER A 28 -6.70 8.99 -4.27
C SER A 28 -7.84 8.27 -5.02
N ASP A 29 -7.85 8.29 -6.36
CA ASP A 29 -8.97 7.72 -7.13
C ASP A 29 -8.99 6.20 -7.03
N GLU A 30 -7.83 5.56 -7.22
CA GLU A 30 -7.75 4.10 -7.26
C GLU A 30 -6.34 3.58 -6.94
N VAL A 31 -6.29 2.47 -6.20
CA VAL A 31 -5.09 1.68 -5.97
C VAL A 31 -5.38 0.21 -6.27
N ILE A 32 -4.52 -0.41 -7.07
CA ILE A 32 -4.62 -1.82 -7.46
C ILE A 32 -3.33 -2.53 -7.09
N HIS A 33 -3.43 -3.66 -6.41
CA HIS A 33 -2.33 -4.55 -6.10
C HIS A 33 -2.43 -5.81 -6.95
N ARG A 34 -1.32 -6.20 -7.58
CA ARG A 34 -1.21 -7.43 -8.34
C ARG A 34 -0.04 -8.28 -7.85
N VAL A 35 -0.29 -9.57 -7.77
CA VAL A 35 0.69 -10.60 -7.41
C VAL A 35 0.81 -11.56 -8.58
N ASN A 36 2.02 -11.72 -9.12
CA ASN A 36 2.28 -12.54 -10.31
C ASN A 36 1.34 -12.21 -11.50
N GLY A 37 0.99 -10.93 -11.65
CA GLY A 37 0.12 -10.43 -12.73
C GLY A 37 -1.38 -10.57 -12.47
N VAL A 38 -1.79 -11.18 -11.36
CA VAL A 38 -3.21 -11.32 -10.97
C VAL A 38 -3.58 -10.22 -9.99
N GLU A 39 -4.69 -9.53 -10.22
CA GLU A 39 -5.24 -8.57 -9.26
C GLU A 39 -5.74 -9.28 -8.00
N VAL A 40 -5.30 -8.79 -6.84
CA VAL A 40 -5.61 -9.41 -5.55
C VAL A 40 -6.23 -8.44 -4.53
N LEU A 41 -6.11 -7.14 -4.78
CA LEU A 41 -6.72 -6.10 -3.95
C LEU A 41 -6.92 -4.82 -4.78
N ARG A 42 -8.10 -4.22 -4.64
CA ARG A 42 -8.46 -2.92 -5.21
C ARG A 42 -9.20 -2.08 -4.19
N TYR A 43 -8.85 -0.81 -4.08
CA TYR A 43 -9.57 0.15 -3.25
C TYR A 43 -9.47 1.57 -3.81
N GLN A 44 -10.32 2.44 -3.30
CA GLN A 44 -10.48 3.83 -3.74
C GLN A 44 -10.53 4.74 -2.51
N HIS A 45 -10.16 6.00 -2.70
CA HIS A 45 -10.20 7.06 -1.69
C HIS A 45 -9.48 6.72 -0.37
N PRO A 46 -8.19 6.32 -0.38
CA PRO A 46 -7.41 6.15 0.84
C PRO A 46 -7.33 7.47 1.62
N GLN A 47 -7.40 7.38 2.95
CA GLN A 47 -7.50 8.55 3.84
C GLN A 47 -6.57 8.43 5.05
N LEU A 48 -6.10 9.58 5.54
CA LEU A 48 -5.53 9.70 6.87
C LEU A 48 -6.62 9.44 7.93
N ASP A 49 -6.29 8.71 8.99
CA ASP A 49 -7.24 8.39 10.06
C ASP A 49 -6.95 9.19 11.35
N PRO A 50 -7.67 10.29 11.62
CA PRO A 50 -7.52 11.05 12.86
C PRO A 50 -8.04 10.31 14.09
N LYS A 51 -8.77 9.20 13.91
CA LYS A 51 -9.39 8.43 15.00
C LYS A 51 -8.67 7.12 15.27
N ASN A 52 -7.53 6.86 14.64
CA ASN A 52 -6.75 5.66 14.91
C ASN A 52 -6.33 5.62 16.39
N HIS A 53 -6.54 4.50 17.07
CA HIS A 53 -6.30 4.38 18.51
C HIS A 53 -4.82 4.27 18.89
N ILE A 54 -3.95 3.86 17.97
CA ILE A 54 -2.52 3.60 18.22
C ILE A 54 -1.67 4.80 17.75
N SER A 55 -1.97 5.31 16.56
CA SER A 55 -1.26 6.42 15.94
C SER A 55 -2.25 7.24 15.10
N PRO A 56 -2.97 8.18 15.71
CA PRO A 56 -3.86 9.08 14.99
C PRO A 56 -3.05 10.03 14.11
N ALA A 57 -3.51 10.25 12.88
CA ALA A 57 -2.84 11.15 11.91
C ALA A 57 -3.12 12.65 12.19
N THR A 58 -3.42 13.02 13.44
CA THR A 58 -3.81 14.39 13.80
C THR A 58 -2.69 15.39 13.59
N ASP A 59 -1.43 14.99 13.86
CA ASP A 59 -0.25 15.82 13.63
C ASP A 59 -0.08 16.22 12.15
N LEU A 60 -0.27 15.27 11.23
CA LEU A 60 -0.23 15.52 9.80
C LEU A 60 -1.37 16.45 9.36
N LEU A 61 -2.58 16.21 9.86
CA LEU A 61 -3.76 17.01 9.54
C LEU A 61 -3.63 18.45 10.08
N ASP A 62 -3.14 18.61 11.31
CA ASP A 62 -2.88 19.91 11.94
C ASP A 62 -1.76 20.67 11.21
N ALA A 63 -0.79 19.94 10.63
CA ALA A 63 0.24 20.49 9.75
C ALA A 63 -0.27 20.83 8.32
N GLY A 64 -1.56 20.60 8.03
CA GLY A 64 -2.20 20.97 6.78
C GLY A 64 -2.23 19.87 5.71
N ALA A 65 -1.90 18.61 6.05
CA ALA A 65 -2.07 17.49 5.14
C ALA A 65 -3.57 17.29 4.79
N PRO A 66 -3.90 16.95 3.54
CA PRO A 66 -5.28 16.65 3.17
C PRO A 66 -5.73 15.33 3.79
N LEU A 67 -7.03 15.22 4.11
CA LEU A 67 -7.62 13.97 4.58
C LEU A 67 -7.50 12.85 3.53
N LEU A 68 -7.73 13.17 2.26
CA LEU A 68 -7.55 12.24 1.14
C LEU A 68 -6.07 12.15 0.76
N LEU A 69 -5.56 10.92 0.72
CA LEU A 69 -4.17 10.62 0.39
C LEU A 69 -3.99 10.55 -1.13
N ASN A 70 -3.33 11.57 -1.69
CA ASN A 70 -3.07 11.67 -3.13
C ASN A 70 -1.62 11.38 -3.53
N TYR A 71 -0.69 11.52 -2.59
CA TYR A 71 0.74 11.33 -2.83
C TYR A 71 1.43 10.94 -1.52
N GLY A 72 2.67 10.46 -1.62
CA GLY A 72 3.46 10.07 -0.46
C GLY A 72 4.79 9.43 -0.87
N TYR A 73 5.42 8.76 0.08
CA TYR A 73 6.66 8.03 -0.13
C TYR A 73 6.39 6.56 -0.44
N ILE A 74 7.26 5.96 -1.24
CA ILE A 74 7.33 4.51 -1.42
C ILE A 74 8.47 4.01 -0.52
N ALA A 75 8.17 3.02 0.31
CA ALA A 75 9.14 2.39 1.19
C ALA A 75 9.12 0.87 1.00
N LEU A 76 10.30 0.26 1.04
CA LEU A 76 10.47 -1.19 1.11
C LEU A 76 10.95 -1.52 2.51
N GLN A 77 10.15 -2.28 3.25
CA GLN A 77 10.43 -2.63 4.64
C GLN A 77 10.86 -4.09 4.76
N ALA A 78 11.77 -4.35 5.69
CA ALA A 78 12.12 -5.68 6.18
C ALA A 78 11.85 -5.72 7.69
N GLU A 79 11.17 -6.76 8.18
CA GLU A 79 10.96 -6.97 9.62
C GLU A 79 11.31 -8.41 10.01
N GLY A 80 12.23 -8.56 10.97
CA GLY A 80 12.58 -9.84 11.63
C GLY A 80 13.32 -10.86 10.75
N GLN A 81 12.75 -11.24 9.61
CA GLN A 81 13.27 -12.23 8.68
C GLN A 81 13.99 -11.57 7.49
N PRO A 82 14.98 -12.25 6.87
CA PRO A 82 15.58 -11.78 5.64
C PRO A 82 14.56 -11.67 4.49
N VAL A 83 14.69 -10.61 3.69
CA VAL A 83 13.93 -10.39 2.45
C VAL A 83 14.86 -9.83 1.39
N TRP A 84 14.64 -10.22 0.13
CA TRP A 84 15.43 -9.76 -1.01
C TRP A 84 14.51 -9.12 -2.04
N PHE A 85 14.95 -7.98 -2.57
CA PHE A 85 14.25 -7.26 -3.63
C PHE A 85 15.14 -7.19 -4.87
N ARG A 86 14.55 -7.29 -6.06
CA ARG A 86 15.22 -7.06 -7.34
C ARG A 86 14.21 -6.51 -8.35
N ASN A 87 14.71 -5.92 -9.43
CA ASN A 87 13.91 -5.37 -10.53
C ASN A 87 12.84 -4.39 -10.02
N ILE A 88 13.26 -3.47 -9.14
CA ILE A 88 12.40 -2.40 -8.64
C ILE A 88 12.37 -1.32 -9.71
N GLU A 89 11.22 -1.20 -10.38
CA GLU A 89 10.98 -0.28 -11.47
C GLU A 89 9.81 0.65 -11.11
N LEU A 90 9.89 1.90 -11.57
CA LEU A 90 8.83 2.88 -11.38
C LEU A 90 8.46 3.47 -12.73
N LYS A 91 7.16 3.52 -13.02
CA LYS A 91 6.61 4.16 -14.22
C LYS A 91 5.65 5.26 -13.81
N SER A 92 5.93 6.49 -14.23
CA SER A 92 4.96 7.58 -14.12
C SER A 92 3.75 7.30 -15.01
N LEU A 93 2.55 7.60 -14.52
CA LEU A 93 1.29 7.48 -15.27
C LEU A 93 0.87 8.79 -15.96
N GLU A 94 1.68 9.83 -15.81
CA GLU A 94 1.54 11.15 -16.47
C GLU A 94 2.10 11.15 -17.90
#